data_AF-A0A1E1WJF5-F1
#
_entry.id   AF-A0A1E1WJF5-F1
#
_cell.length_a   1.000
_cell.length_b   1.000
_cell.length_c   1.000
_cell.angle_alpha   90.00
_cell.angle_beta   90.00
_cell.angle_gamma   90.00
#
_symmetry.space_group_name_H-M   'P 1'
#
loop_
_entity.id
_entity.type
_entity.pdbx_description
1 polymer ?
#
loop_
_entity_poly.entity_id
_entity_poly.type
_entity_poly.pdbx_seq_one_letter_code
_entity_poly.pdbx_strand_id
1 'polypeptide(L)'
;DTQGYVANYVETEQIIEKGGQKTSFVQTRGSIPLYWTQYPNLKYKPHMELSHEDHVAAYSKHLIDQHQRYGNQVLLNLIDQRGNEEDLERGYRAAVAAAALPGVRYEPFDFHAECRGMRYDRLNVLIDRISHEQTEFGYFMANGGSIMMQQTGVFRTNCVDCLDRTNVVQSMLAKRQMTAALKMLEVVKGDESNPKLDGLFNTVWADHADMISTQYSGTGALKTDFTRTGKRTHIGMIRDGINSLTRYYKNNFSDGFRQDTIDLILGKYVVADGEG
;
A
#
# COMPACT_ATOMS: atom_id res chain seq x y z
N ASP A 1 9.88 -5.94 13.38
CA ASP A 1 10.45 -6.34 14.68
C ASP A 1 11.38 -7.54 14.48
N THR A 2 11.94 -8.09 15.55
CA THR A 2 12.82 -9.28 15.53
C THR A 2 12.13 -10.56 15.05
N GLN A 3 10.80 -10.57 15.00
CA GLN A 3 10.01 -11.65 14.45
C GLN A 3 9.74 -11.50 12.95
N GLY A 4 10.18 -10.40 12.33
CA GLY A 4 9.92 -10.13 10.91
C GLY A 4 8.53 -9.54 10.67
N TYR A 5 7.82 -9.08 11.70
CA TYR A 5 6.57 -8.37 11.52
C TYR A 5 6.82 -6.89 11.23
N VAL A 6 6.10 -6.36 10.26
CA VAL A 6 6.15 -4.94 9.91
C VAL A 6 5.02 -4.19 10.56
N ALA A 7 5.25 -2.91 10.86
CA ALA A 7 4.17 -2.01 11.22
C ALA A 7 3.22 -1.78 10.03
N ASN A 8 1.98 -1.40 10.32
CA ASN A 8 1.03 -0.93 9.32
C ASN A 8 0.77 -1.93 8.17
N TYR A 9 0.80 -3.23 8.48
CA TYR A 9 0.51 -4.27 7.51
C TYR A 9 -0.99 -4.37 7.24
N VAL A 10 -1.38 -4.29 5.97
CA VAL A 10 -2.77 -4.44 5.54
C VAL A 10 -2.84 -5.33 4.30
N GLU A 11 -3.74 -6.29 4.37
CA GLU A 11 -4.23 -7.04 3.22
C GLU A 11 -5.47 -6.34 2.65
N THR A 12 -5.50 -6.15 1.33
CA THR A 12 -6.66 -5.60 0.61
C THR A 12 -7.12 -6.63 -0.39
N GLU A 13 -8.36 -7.11 -0.23
CA GLU A 13 -8.98 -8.10 -1.10
C GLU A 13 -10.12 -7.47 -1.91
N GLN A 14 -10.10 -7.65 -3.23
CA GLN A 14 -11.19 -7.29 -4.13
C GLN A 14 -11.95 -8.55 -4.56
N ILE A 15 -13.25 -8.60 -4.24
CA ILE A 15 -14.13 -9.71 -4.58
C ILE A 15 -15.16 -9.28 -5.63
N ILE A 16 -15.36 -10.11 -6.66
CA ILE A 16 -16.41 -9.94 -7.67
C ILE A 16 -17.19 -11.24 -7.76
N GLU A 17 -18.51 -11.17 -7.64
CA GLU A 17 -19.42 -12.31 -7.71
C GLU A 17 -20.53 -12.10 -8.75
N LYS A 18 -20.78 -13.13 -9.55
CA LYS A 18 -21.90 -13.19 -10.51
C LYS A 18 -22.38 -14.63 -10.65
N GLY A 19 -23.66 -14.88 -10.37
CA GLY A 19 -24.30 -16.16 -10.72
C GLY A 19 -23.59 -17.40 -10.17
N GLY A 20 -23.03 -17.33 -8.96
CA GLY A 20 -22.28 -18.45 -8.34
C GLY A 20 -20.82 -18.56 -8.76
N GLN A 21 -20.35 -17.73 -9.70
CA GLN A 21 -18.93 -17.52 -9.98
C GLN A 21 -18.41 -16.41 -9.07
N LYS A 22 -17.25 -16.67 -8.44
CA LYS A 22 -16.59 -15.75 -7.52
C LYS A 22 -15.15 -15.58 -7.94
N THR A 23 -14.67 -14.34 -7.91
CA THR A 23 -13.26 -14.02 -8.07
C THR A 23 -12.77 -13.23 -6.88
N SER A 24 -11.51 -13.44 -6.50
CA SER A 24 -10.82 -12.68 -5.45
C SER A 24 -9.42 -12.30 -5.90
N PHE A 25 -9.04 -11.05 -5.66
CA PHE A 25 -7.70 -10.54 -5.92
C PHE A 25 -7.15 -9.87 -4.67
N VAL A 26 -6.05 -10.43 -4.17
CA VAL A 26 -5.40 -9.98 -2.93
C VAL A 26 -4.18 -9.15 -3.26
N GLN A 27 -4.00 -8.04 -2.53
CA GLN A 27 -2.79 -7.23 -2.55
C GLN A 27 -2.39 -6.91 -1.10
N THR A 28 -1.10 -6.69 -0.87
CA THR A 28 -0.61 -6.34 0.47
C THR A 28 0.04 -4.97 0.47
N ARG A 29 0.02 -4.31 1.62
CA ARG A 29 0.80 -3.10 1.89
C ARG A 29 1.38 -3.19 3.29
N GLY A 30 2.47 -2.50 3.52
CA GLY A 30 3.06 -2.43 4.85
C GLY A 30 4.25 -1.51 4.90
N SER A 31 4.72 -1.27 6.12
CA SER A 31 6.01 -0.61 6.32
C SER A 31 7.14 -1.40 5.64
N ILE A 32 8.22 -0.69 5.30
CA ILE A 32 9.44 -1.30 4.77
C ILE A 32 10.00 -2.24 5.85
N PRO A 33 10.27 -3.53 5.54
CA PRO A 33 10.73 -4.54 6.49
C PRO A 33 12.21 -4.37 6.86
N LEU A 34 12.54 -3.20 7.37
CA LEU A 34 13.83 -2.81 7.90
C LEU A 34 13.65 -2.24 9.30
N TYR A 35 14.73 -2.15 10.06
CA TYR A 35 14.75 -1.45 11.33
C TYR A 35 15.03 0.02 11.07
N TRP A 36 13.98 0.82 11.06
CA TRP A 36 14.07 2.25 10.86
C TRP A 36 13.15 2.98 11.82
N THR A 37 13.57 4.17 12.22
CA THR A 37 12.83 5.05 13.12
C THR A 37 12.70 6.43 12.51
N GLN A 38 11.56 7.06 12.77
CA GLN A 38 11.31 8.45 12.42
C GLN A 38 10.77 9.15 13.67
N TYR A 39 11.65 9.78 14.43
CA TYR A 39 11.24 10.50 15.63
C TYR A 39 10.50 11.79 15.26
N PRO A 40 9.31 12.06 15.81
CA PRO A 40 8.60 13.31 15.59
C PRO A 40 9.49 14.50 15.99
N ASN A 41 9.57 15.51 15.13
CA ASN A 41 10.24 16.77 15.45
C ASN A 41 9.48 17.95 14.85
N LEU A 42 9.91 19.19 15.14
CA LEU A 42 9.25 20.40 14.62
C LEU A 42 9.37 20.57 13.10
N LYS A 43 10.11 19.70 12.39
CA LYS A 43 10.21 19.76 10.92
C LYS A 43 9.02 19.05 10.29
N TYR A 44 8.61 19.54 9.12
CA TYR A 44 7.50 18.99 8.34
C TYR A 44 7.69 17.51 7.94
N LYS A 45 8.94 17.08 7.73
CA LYS A 45 9.29 15.68 7.46
C LYS A 45 10.54 15.33 8.28
N PRO A 46 10.38 14.67 9.44
CA PRO A 46 11.52 14.27 10.26
C PRO A 46 12.46 13.34 9.49
N HIS A 47 13.74 13.37 9.85
CA HIS A 47 14.74 12.51 9.25
C HIS A 47 14.48 11.05 9.65
N MET A 48 14.66 10.13 8.71
CA MET A 48 14.56 8.70 8.99
C MET A 48 15.94 8.14 9.25
N GLU A 49 16.07 7.38 10.32
CA GLU A 49 17.33 6.77 10.72
C GLU A 49 17.20 5.25 10.65
N LEU A 50 18.16 4.61 9.99
CA LEU A 50 18.30 3.15 9.99
C LEU A 50 19.06 2.73 11.24
N SER A 51 18.53 1.74 11.96
CA SER A 51 19.21 1.13 13.10
C SER A 51 20.43 0.35 12.65
N HIS A 52 21.43 0.17 13.51
CA HIS A 52 22.60 -0.69 13.26
C HIS A 52 22.30 -2.21 13.37
N GLU A 53 21.04 -2.61 13.20
CA GLU A 53 20.58 -3.99 13.36
C GLU A 53 20.70 -4.79 12.06
N ASP A 54 20.59 -6.13 12.16
CA ASP A 54 20.61 -7.00 10.98
C ASP A 54 19.30 -6.90 10.18
N HIS A 55 19.29 -5.92 9.29
CA HIS A 55 18.24 -5.68 8.32
C HIS A 55 17.96 -6.86 7.39
N VAL A 56 19.01 -7.60 7.00
CA VAL A 56 18.88 -8.70 6.02
C VAL A 56 18.16 -9.87 6.66
N ALA A 57 18.48 -10.19 7.92
CA ALA A 57 17.77 -11.22 8.67
C ALA A 57 16.29 -10.89 8.87
N ALA A 58 15.97 -9.65 9.25
CA ALA A 58 14.58 -9.22 9.44
C ALA A 58 13.78 -9.20 8.13
N TYR A 59 14.38 -8.63 7.06
CA TYR A 59 13.82 -8.66 5.72
C TYR A 59 13.55 -10.09 5.27
N SER A 60 14.53 -10.97 5.40
CA SER A 60 14.43 -12.36 4.92
C SER A 60 13.33 -13.11 5.65
N LYS A 61 13.28 -12.98 6.97
CA LYS A 61 12.23 -13.60 7.79
C LYS A 61 10.84 -13.11 7.41
N HIS A 62 10.69 -11.79 7.19
CA HIS A 62 9.44 -11.22 6.72
C HIS A 62 9.01 -11.80 5.37
N LEU A 63 9.91 -11.80 4.39
CA LEU A 63 9.58 -12.22 3.03
C LEU A 63 9.35 -13.73 2.91
N ILE A 64 10.02 -14.55 3.74
CA ILE A 64 9.75 -15.99 3.81
C ILE A 64 8.32 -16.24 4.31
N ASP A 65 7.87 -15.55 5.37
CA ASP A 65 6.48 -15.64 5.84
C ASP A 65 5.49 -15.17 4.76
N GLN A 66 5.77 -14.06 4.09
CA GLN A 66 4.92 -13.56 3.01
C GLN A 66 4.86 -14.54 1.84
N HIS A 67 5.98 -15.16 1.47
CA HIS A 67 6.03 -16.15 0.41
C HIS A 67 5.25 -17.42 0.74
N GLN A 68 5.28 -17.87 2.00
CA GLN A 68 4.48 -19.00 2.45
C GLN A 68 2.97 -18.74 2.39
N ARG A 69 2.54 -17.51 2.68
CA ARG A 69 1.12 -17.13 2.70
C ARG A 69 0.56 -16.83 1.31
N TYR A 70 1.32 -16.11 0.50
CA TYR A 70 0.82 -15.50 -0.74
C TYR A 70 1.57 -15.91 -2.00
N GLY A 71 2.63 -16.70 -1.87
CA GLY A 71 3.48 -17.09 -3.00
C GLY A 71 4.42 -15.98 -3.45
N ASN A 72 4.63 -15.86 -4.76
CA ASN A 72 5.58 -14.90 -5.34
C ASN A 72 5.25 -13.45 -4.94
N GLN A 73 6.27 -12.61 -4.82
CA GLN A 73 6.13 -11.24 -4.34
C GLN A 73 6.71 -10.26 -5.36
N VAL A 74 5.94 -9.22 -5.70
CA VAL A 74 6.47 -8.03 -6.35
C VAL A 74 6.41 -6.87 -5.38
N LEU A 75 7.58 -6.38 -4.97
CA LEU A 75 7.76 -5.30 -4.01
C LEU A 75 7.77 -3.97 -4.77
N LEU A 76 6.64 -3.27 -4.76
CA LEU A 76 6.47 -1.95 -5.37
C LEU A 76 6.88 -0.89 -4.36
N ASN A 77 8.07 -0.30 -4.54
CA ASN A 77 8.60 0.69 -3.62
C ASN A 77 8.39 2.11 -4.15
N LEU A 78 7.48 2.86 -3.51
CA LEU A 78 7.04 4.19 -3.96
C LEU A 78 7.75 5.36 -3.26
N ILE A 79 8.83 5.08 -2.54
CA ILE A 79 9.58 6.08 -1.78
C ILE A 79 10.43 6.97 -2.69
N ASP A 80 10.73 8.15 -2.17
CA ASP A 80 11.55 9.16 -2.85
C ASP A 80 12.99 8.66 -2.90
N GLN A 81 13.58 8.63 -4.09
CA GLN A 81 14.95 8.14 -4.27
C GLN A 81 16.01 9.19 -3.90
N ARG A 82 15.57 10.37 -3.43
CA ARG A 82 16.42 11.50 -3.06
C ARG A 82 15.92 12.19 -1.82
N GLY A 83 16.84 12.73 -1.03
CA GLY A 83 16.50 13.51 0.16
C GLY A 83 16.21 12.60 1.36
N ASN A 84 15.18 12.92 2.15
CA ASN A 84 14.98 12.30 3.47
C ASN A 84 14.66 10.79 3.42
N GLU A 85 14.24 10.23 2.27
CA GLU A 85 13.93 8.80 2.11
C GLU A 85 15.04 8.00 1.42
N GLU A 86 16.12 8.66 0.99
CA GLU A 86 17.19 8.07 0.20
C GLU A 86 17.95 6.97 0.95
N ASP A 87 18.25 7.20 2.23
CA ASP A 87 18.97 6.21 3.03
C ASP A 87 18.15 4.95 3.24
N LEU A 88 16.84 5.09 3.44
CA LEU A 88 15.91 3.97 3.59
C LEU A 88 15.74 3.22 2.26
N GLU A 89 15.70 3.91 1.13
CA GLU A 89 15.69 3.28 -0.21
C GLU A 89 16.93 2.47 -0.47
N ARG A 90 18.10 3.07 -0.20
CA ARG A 90 19.39 2.42 -0.37
C ARG A 90 19.51 1.20 0.53
N GLY A 91 19.08 1.31 1.78
CA GLY A 91 19.02 0.20 2.73
C GLY A 91 18.10 -0.92 2.25
N TYR A 92 16.92 -0.59 1.73
CA TYR A 92 15.96 -1.59 1.27
C TYR A 92 16.45 -2.31 0.02
N ARG A 93 17.00 -1.57 -0.94
CA ARG A 93 17.64 -2.13 -2.13
C ARG A 93 18.81 -3.05 -1.75
N ALA A 94 19.64 -2.65 -0.79
CA ALA A 94 20.76 -3.45 -0.31
C ALA A 94 20.26 -4.74 0.36
N ALA A 95 19.22 -4.68 1.19
CA ALA A 95 18.65 -5.86 1.85
C ALA A 95 18.05 -6.85 0.85
N VAL A 96 17.30 -6.36 -0.16
CA VAL A 96 16.78 -7.18 -1.26
C VAL A 96 17.92 -7.88 -2.00
N ALA A 97 18.96 -7.14 -2.36
CA ALA A 97 20.10 -7.68 -3.11
C ALA A 97 20.91 -8.70 -2.29
N ALA A 98 21.08 -8.45 -0.99
CA ALA A 98 21.82 -9.34 -0.10
C ALA A 98 21.05 -10.63 0.22
N ALA A 99 19.73 -10.54 0.42
CA ALA A 99 18.89 -11.71 0.71
C ALA A 99 18.66 -12.59 -0.52
N ALA A 100 18.57 -11.98 -1.72
CA ALA A 100 18.43 -12.66 -3.01
C ALA A 100 17.37 -13.79 -3.01
N LEU A 101 16.22 -13.54 -2.39
CA LEU A 101 15.17 -14.55 -2.22
C LEU A 101 14.53 -14.92 -3.56
N PRO A 102 14.32 -16.23 -3.85
CA PRO A 102 13.62 -16.66 -5.03
C PRO A 102 12.15 -16.24 -4.99
N GLY A 103 11.57 -15.95 -6.16
CA GLY A 103 10.17 -15.55 -6.26
C GLY A 103 9.87 -14.15 -5.72
N VAL A 104 10.90 -13.33 -5.45
CA VAL A 104 10.76 -11.93 -5.02
C VAL A 104 11.37 -10.99 -6.08
N ARG A 105 10.55 -10.10 -6.64
CA ARG A 105 10.98 -9.03 -7.55
C ARG A 105 10.86 -7.67 -6.84
N TYR A 106 11.88 -6.84 -6.94
CA TYR A 106 11.87 -5.48 -6.41
C TYR A 106 11.74 -4.47 -7.55
N GLU A 107 10.71 -3.61 -7.49
CA GLU A 107 10.45 -2.57 -8.49
C GLU A 107 10.44 -1.20 -7.78
N PRO A 108 11.55 -0.46 -7.83
CA PRO A 108 11.63 0.90 -7.29
C PRO A 108 10.97 1.90 -8.25
N PHE A 109 10.09 2.74 -7.73
CA PHE A 109 9.39 3.76 -8.50
C PHE A 109 9.29 5.06 -7.70
N ASP A 110 10.11 6.06 -8.04
CA ASP A 110 10.06 7.38 -7.40
C ASP A 110 8.77 8.10 -7.78
N PHE A 111 7.75 7.98 -6.93
CA PHE A 111 6.43 8.50 -7.21
C PHE A 111 6.43 10.02 -7.35
N HIS A 112 7.19 10.74 -6.53
CA HIS A 112 7.23 12.21 -6.60
C HIS A 112 7.94 12.71 -7.84
N ALA A 113 9.06 12.09 -8.22
CA ALA A 113 9.80 12.48 -9.41
C ALA A 113 9.00 12.16 -10.69
N GLU A 114 8.41 10.97 -10.78
CA GLU A 114 7.68 10.51 -11.97
C GLU A 114 6.34 11.26 -12.13
N CYS A 115 5.56 11.39 -11.07
CA CYS A 115 4.25 12.06 -11.11
C CYS A 115 4.33 13.59 -10.95
N ARG A 116 5.55 14.18 -10.98
CA ARG A 116 5.73 15.63 -10.87
C ARG A 116 4.93 16.36 -11.95
N GLY A 117 4.24 17.43 -11.56
CA GLY A 117 3.40 18.20 -12.48
C GLY A 117 2.08 17.49 -12.84
N MET A 118 1.55 16.63 -11.97
CA MET A 118 0.29 15.89 -12.17
C MET A 118 0.34 14.86 -13.32
N ARG A 119 1.54 14.38 -13.67
CA ARG A 119 1.75 13.33 -14.69
C ARG A 119 1.45 11.93 -14.17
N TYR A 120 0.20 11.70 -13.81
CA TYR A 120 -0.27 10.39 -13.35
C TYR A 120 -0.28 9.33 -14.47
N ASP A 121 -0.16 9.74 -15.73
CA ASP A 121 0.08 8.86 -16.87
C ASP A 121 1.35 8.01 -16.70
N ARG A 122 2.34 8.49 -15.92
CA ARG A 122 3.55 7.73 -15.58
C ARG A 122 3.28 6.50 -14.74
N LEU A 123 2.15 6.43 -14.04
CA LEU A 123 1.76 5.20 -13.34
C LEU A 123 1.43 4.08 -14.31
N ASN A 124 0.98 4.37 -15.53
CA ASN A 124 0.79 3.33 -16.55
C ASN A 124 2.13 2.67 -16.90
N VAL A 125 3.23 3.42 -16.91
CA VAL A 125 4.58 2.86 -17.12
C VAL A 125 4.92 1.84 -16.03
N LEU A 126 4.61 2.14 -14.76
CA LEU A 126 4.79 1.19 -13.66
C LEU A 126 3.94 -0.07 -13.87
N ILE A 127 2.65 0.11 -14.17
CA ILE A 127 1.72 -1.01 -14.40
C ILE A 127 2.16 -1.86 -15.59
N ASP A 128 2.68 -1.25 -16.66
CA ASP A 128 3.18 -1.96 -17.84
C ASP A 128 4.42 -2.79 -17.51
N ARG A 129 5.35 -2.28 -16.68
CA ARG A 129 6.56 -3.01 -16.25
C ARG A 129 6.29 -4.26 -15.43
N ILE A 130 5.17 -4.29 -14.71
CA ILE A 130 4.77 -5.39 -13.83
C ILE A 130 3.59 -6.20 -14.39
N SER A 131 3.19 -5.90 -15.63
CA SER A 131 2.02 -6.49 -16.28
C SER A 131 2.15 -7.99 -16.53
N HIS A 132 3.39 -8.45 -16.75
CA HIS A 132 3.72 -9.86 -16.89
C HIS A 132 3.41 -10.61 -15.59
N GLU A 133 3.98 -10.15 -14.47
CA GLU A 133 3.73 -10.74 -13.15
C GLU A 133 2.26 -10.67 -12.77
N GLN A 134 1.55 -9.60 -13.14
CA GLN A 134 0.12 -9.49 -12.81
C GLN A 134 -0.71 -10.57 -13.53
N THR A 135 -0.27 -10.94 -14.73
CA THR A 135 -0.90 -12.01 -15.51
C THR A 135 -0.50 -13.38 -14.97
N GLU A 136 0.77 -13.57 -14.64
CA GLU A 136 1.33 -14.80 -14.08
C GLU A 136 0.76 -15.15 -12.70
N PHE A 137 0.67 -14.16 -11.82
CA PHE A 137 0.13 -14.33 -10.46
C PHE A 137 -1.36 -14.63 -10.48
N GLY A 138 -2.06 -14.16 -11.52
CA GLY A 138 -3.48 -14.36 -11.70
C GLY A 138 -4.31 -13.83 -10.53
N TYR A 139 -5.45 -14.47 -10.31
CA TYR A 139 -6.37 -14.18 -9.22
C TYR A 139 -7.15 -15.46 -8.89
N PHE A 140 -7.75 -15.51 -7.70
CA PHE A 140 -8.58 -16.64 -7.31
C PHE A 140 -9.89 -16.63 -8.11
N MET A 141 -10.32 -17.79 -8.60
CA MET A 141 -11.64 -17.97 -9.19
C MET A 141 -12.25 -19.30 -8.75
N ALA A 142 -13.52 -19.25 -8.36
CA ALA A 142 -14.35 -20.43 -8.13
C ALA A 142 -15.67 -20.33 -8.90
N ASN A 143 -16.20 -21.48 -9.31
CA ASN A 143 -17.51 -21.61 -9.93
C ASN A 143 -18.28 -22.73 -9.24
N GLY A 144 -19.42 -22.40 -8.63
CA GLY A 144 -20.27 -23.40 -7.97
C GLY A 144 -19.56 -24.20 -6.88
N GLY A 145 -18.60 -23.60 -6.18
CA GLY A 145 -17.80 -24.24 -5.14
C GLY A 145 -16.54 -24.98 -5.62
N SER A 146 -16.34 -25.12 -6.94
CA SER A 146 -15.11 -25.69 -7.51
C SER A 146 -14.09 -24.59 -7.79
N ILE A 147 -12.86 -24.76 -7.28
CA ILE A 147 -11.75 -23.83 -7.52
C ILE A 147 -11.25 -24.03 -8.96
N MET A 148 -11.27 -22.96 -9.75
CA MET A 148 -10.79 -22.95 -11.13
C MET A 148 -9.38 -22.38 -11.24
N MET A 149 -9.07 -21.34 -10.45
CA MET A 149 -7.76 -20.68 -10.43
C MET A 149 -7.43 -20.25 -9.01
N GLN A 150 -6.15 -20.25 -8.67
CA GLN A 150 -5.62 -19.71 -7.43
C GLN A 150 -4.62 -18.61 -7.75
N GLN A 151 -4.60 -17.57 -6.93
CA GLN A 151 -3.58 -16.53 -7.02
C GLN A 151 -2.25 -17.09 -6.49
N THR A 152 -1.18 -16.94 -7.27
CA THR A 152 0.15 -17.54 -6.98
C THR A 152 1.20 -16.52 -6.54
N GLY A 153 0.82 -15.25 -6.49
CA GLY A 153 1.67 -14.17 -6.01
C GLY A 153 0.89 -12.89 -5.69
N VAL A 154 1.50 -11.95 -4.98
CA VAL A 154 0.90 -10.66 -4.62
C VAL A 154 1.83 -9.50 -4.92
N PHE A 155 1.21 -8.35 -5.16
CA PHE A 155 1.90 -7.07 -5.20
C PHE A 155 1.89 -6.48 -3.79
N ARG A 156 3.08 -6.27 -3.25
CA ARG A 156 3.28 -5.59 -1.98
C ARG A 156 3.70 -4.15 -2.23
N THR A 157 2.85 -3.20 -1.87
CA THR A 157 3.15 -1.77 -2.06
C THR A 157 3.67 -1.14 -0.78
N ASN A 158 4.86 -0.55 -0.86
CA ASN A 158 5.52 0.13 0.25
C ASN A 158 5.54 1.65 0.01
N CYS A 159 5.24 2.42 1.05
CA CYS A 159 5.47 3.87 1.10
C CYS A 159 5.69 4.29 2.56
N VAL A 160 6.60 5.24 2.78
CA VAL A 160 6.90 5.77 4.12
C VAL A 160 5.76 6.65 4.63
N ASP A 161 5.18 7.48 3.76
CA ASP A 161 4.51 8.70 4.24
C ASP A 161 3.20 9.09 3.54
N CYS A 162 2.53 8.18 2.83
CA CYS A 162 1.13 8.42 2.47
C CYS A 162 0.42 7.17 1.98
N LEU A 163 -0.63 6.84 2.71
CA LEU A 163 -1.64 5.92 2.26
C LEU A 163 -2.16 6.27 0.85
N ASP A 164 -2.23 7.55 0.53
CA ASP A 164 -2.72 8.07 -0.75
C ASP A 164 -1.95 7.53 -1.96
N ARG A 165 -0.60 7.41 -1.92
CA ARG A 165 0.19 6.85 -3.03
C ARG A 165 -0.05 5.35 -3.20
N THR A 166 -0.04 4.63 -2.08
CA THR A 166 -0.24 3.17 -2.08
C THR A 166 -1.63 2.80 -2.60
N ASN A 167 -2.66 3.56 -2.20
CA ASN A 167 -4.03 3.32 -2.62
C ASN A 167 -4.24 3.55 -4.13
N VAL A 168 -3.56 4.55 -4.71
CA VAL A 168 -3.62 4.79 -6.16
C VAL A 168 -3.02 3.62 -6.93
N VAL A 169 -1.84 3.12 -6.54
CA VAL A 169 -1.21 2.00 -7.24
C VAL A 169 -2.01 0.71 -7.08
N GLN A 170 -2.50 0.41 -5.88
CA GLN A 170 -3.33 -0.76 -5.64
C GLN A 170 -4.68 -0.70 -6.37
N SER A 171 -5.29 0.48 -6.50
CA SER A 171 -6.53 0.63 -7.28
C SER A 171 -6.29 0.45 -8.78
N MET A 172 -5.13 0.83 -9.32
CA MET A 172 -4.80 0.57 -10.72
C MET A 172 -4.64 -0.93 -11.01
N LEU A 173 -3.93 -1.65 -10.13
CA LEU A 173 -3.80 -3.11 -10.22
C LEU A 173 -5.16 -3.80 -10.11
N ALA A 174 -5.95 -3.42 -9.12
CA ALA A 174 -7.32 -3.89 -8.91
C ALA A 174 -8.23 -3.61 -10.11
N LYS A 175 -8.13 -2.42 -10.72
CA LYS A 175 -8.91 -2.07 -11.91
C LYS A 175 -8.58 -2.99 -13.08
N ARG A 176 -7.30 -3.24 -13.33
CA ARG A 176 -6.84 -4.15 -14.38
C ARG A 176 -7.33 -5.58 -14.15
N GLN A 177 -7.28 -6.07 -12.90
CA GLN A 177 -7.83 -7.38 -12.54
C GLN A 177 -9.36 -7.41 -12.70
N MET A 178 -10.07 -6.38 -12.26
CA MET A 178 -11.53 -6.27 -12.40
C MET A 178 -11.95 -6.36 -13.86
N THR A 179 -11.27 -5.66 -14.76
CA THR A 179 -11.55 -5.74 -16.19
C THR A 179 -11.33 -7.16 -16.72
N ALA A 180 -10.26 -7.85 -16.30
CA ALA A 180 -10.01 -9.24 -16.69
C ALA A 180 -11.10 -10.20 -16.16
N ALA A 181 -11.50 -10.05 -14.89
CA ALA A 181 -12.57 -10.83 -14.27
C ALA A 181 -13.91 -10.61 -14.96
N LEU A 182 -14.28 -9.36 -15.26
CA LEU A 182 -15.54 -9.03 -15.92
C LEU A 182 -15.63 -9.53 -17.37
N LYS A 183 -14.50 -9.56 -18.09
CA LYS A 183 -14.40 -10.21 -19.40
C LYS A 183 -14.60 -11.72 -19.28
N MET A 184 -13.95 -12.35 -18.30
CA MET A 184 -14.08 -13.79 -18.06
C MET A 184 -15.51 -14.18 -17.64
N LEU A 185 -16.19 -13.33 -16.88
CA LEU A 185 -17.60 -13.50 -16.47
C LEU A 185 -18.60 -13.10 -17.58
N GLU A 186 -18.13 -12.80 -18.79
CA GLU A 186 -18.93 -12.38 -19.95
C GLU A 186 -19.86 -11.17 -19.65
N VAL A 187 -19.47 -10.31 -18.71
CA VAL A 187 -20.20 -9.07 -18.40
C VAL A 187 -19.86 -7.99 -19.41
N VAL A 188 -18.60 -7.95 -19.85
CA VAL A 188 -18.10 -6.98 -20.83
C VAL A 188 -17.51 -7.74 -22.01
N LYS A 189 -17.94 -7.39 -23.23
CA LYS A 189 -17.55 -8.09 -24.48
C LYS A 189 -16.33 -7.47 -25.19
N GLY A 190 -15.79 -6.36 -24.67
CA GLY A 190 -14.67 -5.62 -25.29
C GLY A 190 -13.95 -4.72 -24.28
N ASP A 191 -13.15 -3.77 -24.78
CA ASP A 191 -12.45 -2.76 -23.97
C ASP A 191 -13.25 -1.46 -23.77
N GLU A 192 -14.55 -1.50 -24.05
CA GLU A 192 -15.42 -0.33 -23.89
C GLU A 192 -15.51 0.08 -22.41
N SER A 193 -15.03 1.28 -22.09
CA SER A 193 -15.20 1.89 -20.77
C SER A 193 -16.68 2.02 -20.49
N ASN A 194 -17.10 1.56 -19.31
CA ASN A 194 -18.43 1.77 -18.78
C ASN A 194 -18.34 2.85 -17.68
N PRO A 195 -18.75 4.11 -17.96
CA PRO A 195 -18.60 5.21 -17.02
C PRO A 195 -19.28 4.96 -15.67
N LYS A 196 -20.37 4.17 -15.64
CA LYS A 196 -21.07 3.83 -14.39
C LYS A 196 -20.26 2.86 -13.53
N LEU A 197 -19.68 1.83 -14.16
CA LEU A 197 -18.80 0.88 -13.49
C LEU A 197 -17.53 1.58 -12.99
N ASP A 198 -16.93 2.43 -13.82
CA ASP A 198 -15.75 3.23 -13.44
C ASP A 198 -16.07 4.16 -12.25
N GLY A 199 -17.23 4.83 -12.26
CA GLY A 199 -17.67 5.66 -11.14
C GLY A 199 -17.89 4.87 -9.85
N LEU A 200 -18.50 3.68 -9.94
CA LEU A 200 -18.69 2.79 -8.79
C LEU A 200 -17.35 2.32 -8.23
N PHE A 201 -16.45 1.84 -9.10
CA PHE A 201 -15.12 1.39 -8.71
C PHE A 201 -14.34 2.50 -7.99
N ASN A 202 -14.33 3.70 -8.57
CA ASN A 202 -13.67 4.85 -7.98
C ASN A 202 -14.25 5.24 -6.61
N THR A 203 -15.57 5.10 -6.44
CA THR A 203 -16.23 5.37 -5.15
C THR A 203 -15.79 4.36 -4.09
N VAL A 204 -15.84 3.06 -4.41
CA VAL A 204 -15.39 1.99 -3.50
C VAL A 204 -13.93 2.19 -3.07
N TRP A 205 -13.04 2.52 -4.02
CA TRP A 205 -11.63 2.74 -3.72
C TRP A 205 -11.33 4.06 -3.00
N ALA A 206 -12.21 5.06 -3.12
CA ALA A 206 -12.16 6.28 -2.32
C ALA A 206 -12.57 6.01 -0.88
N ASP A 207 -13.69 5.31 -0.67
CA ASP A 207 -14.18 4.91 0.66
C ASP A 207 -13.17 3.99 1.36
N HIS A 208 -12.57 3.07 0.60
CA HIS A 208 -11.46 2.22 1.07
C HIS A 208 -10.28 3.07 1.56
N ALA A 209 -9.88 4.09 0.80
CA ALA A 209 -8.80 5.00 1.20
C ALA A 209 -9.14 5.76 2.49
N ASP A 210 -10.38 6.25 2.60
CA ASP A 210 -10.86 6.98 3.77
C ASP A 210 -10.88 6.12 5.03
N MET A 211 -11.35 4.88 4.91
CA MET A 211 -11.41 3.95 6.04
C MET A 211 -10.02 3.63 6.55
N ILE A 212 -9.10 3.30 5.64
CA ILE A 212 -7.73 2.99 6.01
C ILE A 212 -7.03 4.26 6.53
N SER A 213 -7.28 5.44 5.97
CA SER A 213 -6.70 6.68 6.49
C SER A 213 -7.20 6.98 7.91
N THR A 214 -8.47 6.69 8.18
CA THR A 214 -9.03 6.82 9.52
C THR A 214 -8.37 5.87 10.50
N GLN A 215 -8.09 4.63 10.09
CA GLN A 215 -7.36 3.69 10.92
C GLN A 215 -5.91 4.14 11.20
N TYR A 216 -5.23 4.74 10.21
CA TYR A 216 -3.83 5.14 10.32
C TYR A 216 -3.63 6.48 11.03
N SER A 217 -4.30 7.54 10.59
CA SER A 217 -4.11 8.90 11.12
C SER A 217 -5.30 9.39 11.95
N GLY A 218 -6.41 8.65 12.03
CA GLY A 218 -7.64 9.11 12.70
C GLY A 218 -8.36 10.23 11.95
N THR A 219 -8.10 10.38 10.64
CA THR A 219 -8.75 11.33 9.73
C THR A 219 -8.94 10.68 8.36
N GLY A 220 -9.97 11.08 7.62
CA GLY A 220 -10.18 10.65 6.23
C GLY A 220 -8.99 11.01 5.30
N ALA A 221 -8.93 10.38 4.13
CA ALA A 221 -7.82 10.46 3.20
C ALA A 221 -7.73 11.86 2.56
N LEU A 222 -6.51 12.29 2.23
CA LEU A 222 -6.22 13.64 1.71
C LEU A 222 -6.48 13.78 0.19
N LYS A 223 -7.04 12.75 -0.46
CA LYS A 223 -7.26 12.73 -1.93
C LYS A 223 -8.62 12.16 -2.37
N THR A 224 -9.62 12.15 -1.50
CA THR A 224 -10.97 11.68 -1.84
C THR A 224 -11.60 12.41 -3.02
N ASP A 225 -11.29 13.70 -3.19
CA ASP A 225 -11.83 14.53 -4.26
C ASP A 225 -11.25 14.19 -5.65
N PHE A 226 -10.02 13.67 -5.75
CA PHE A 226 -9.45 13.29 -7.05
C PHE A 226 -10.02 11.96 -7.56
N THR A 227 -10.31 11.03 -6.66
CA THR A 227 -11.00 9.77 -6.96
C THR A 227 -12.46 9.98 -7.36
N ARG A 228 -13.14 11.02 -6.85
CA ARG A 228 -14.60 11.15 -7.04
C ARG A 228 -15.05 11.89 -8.30
N THR A 229 -14.30 12.85 -8.84
CA THR A 229 -14.85 13.75 -9.88
C THR A 229 -13.95 14.04 -11.09
N GLY A 230 -12.70 13.59 -11.12
CA GLY A 230 -11.82 13.74 -12.30
C GLY A 230 -11.49 15.19 -12.72
N LYS A 231 -11.95 16.21 -11.98
CA LYS A 231 -11.56 17.64 -12.11
C LYS A 231 -11.45 18.31 -10.75
N ARG A 232 -10.38 19.11 -10.57
CA ARG A 232 -10.10 19.94 -9.38
C ARG A 232 -11.08 21.12 -9.29
N THR A 233 -11.79 21.25 -8.19
CA THR A 233 -12.57 22.45 -7.81
C THR A 233 -11.91 23.17 -6.63
N HIS A 234 -11.95 24.52 -6.62
CA HIS A 234 -11.28 25.38 -5.63
C HIS A 234 -11.70 25.13 -4.16
N ILE A 235 -12.85 24.50 -3.92
CA ILE A 235 -13.35 24.10 -2.60
C ILE A 235 -12.57 22.88 -2.05
N GLY A 236 -12.07 22.00 -2.92
CA GLY A 236 -11.20 20.88 -2.55
C GLY A 236 -9.86 21.34 -1.99
N MET A 237 -9.29 22.45 -2.49
CA MET A 237 -8.03 22.99 -1.96
C MET A 237 -8.11 23.50 -0.51
N ILE A 238 -9.26 24.02 -0.08
CA ILE A 238 -9.46 24.48 1.31
C ILE A 238 -9.64 23.28 2.25
N ARG A 239 -10.34 22.23 1.79
CA ARG A 239 -10.55 20.99 2.54
C ARG A 239 -9.26 20.16 2.63
N ASP A 240 -8.49 20.11 1.56
CA ASP A 240 -7.13 19.55 1.51
C ASP A 240 -6.17 20.32 2.43
N GLY A 241 -6.33 21.64 2.55
CA GLY A 241 -5.58 22.48 3.48
C GLY A 241 -5.88 22.18 4.95
N ILE A 242 -7.17 22.05 5.30
CA ILE A 242 -7.61 21.71 6.67
C ILE A 242 -7.22 20.27 7.04
N ASN A 243 -7.35 19.33 6.10
CA ASN A 243 -6.95 17.94 6.29
C ASN A 243 -5.41 17.82 6.40
N SER A 244 -4.64 18.63 5.67
CA SER A 244 -3.17 18.67 5.76
C SER A 244 -2.71 19.26 7.09
N LEU A 245 -3.39 20.29 7.61
CA LEU A 245 -3.15 20.85 8.94
C LEU A 245 -3.52 19.87 10.06
N THR A 246 -4.60 19.11 9.88
CA THR A 246 -5.02 18.09 10.85
C THR A 246 -4.06 16.89 10.85
N ARG A 247 -3.55 16.49 9.68
CA ARG A 247 -2.52 15.44 9.54
C ARG A 247 -1.18 15.88 10.12
N TYR A 248 -0.80 17.14 9.90
CA TYR A 248 0.39 17.74 10.54
C TYR A 248 0.27 17.74 12.07
N TYR A 249 -0.90 18.10 12.62
CA TYR A 249 -1.14 18.08 14.06
C TYR A 249 -1.13 16.66 14.65
N LYS A 250 -1.79 15.69 14.00
CA LYS A 250 -1.88 14.32 14.51
C LYS A 250 -0.58 13.53 14.37
N ASN A 251 0.15 13.68 13.26
CA ASN A 251 1.45 13.03 13.06
C ASN A 251 2.51 13.53 14.06
N ASN A 252 2.46 14.80 14.46
CA ASN A 252 3.45 15.35 15.39
C ASN A 252 3.08 15.24 16.88
N PHE A 253 1.78 15.15 17.23
CA PHE A 253 1.35 15.23 18.64
C PHE A 253 0.47 14.07 19.14
N SER A 254 -0.03 13.19 18.27
CA SER A 254 -0.94 12.10 18.68
C SER A 254 -0.42 10.68 18.42
N ASP A 255 0.74 10.56 17.75
CA ASP A 255 1.29 9.25 17.36
C ASP A 255 1.90 8.50 18.55
N GLY A 256 2.59 9.21 19.45
CA GLY A 256 3.13 8.62 20.70
C GLY A 256 2.04 8.00 21.58
N PHE A 257 0.97 8.76 21.86
CA PHE A 257 -0.14 8.27 22.70
C PHE A 257 -0.86 7.05 22.13
N ARG A 258 -0.90 6.90 20.79
CA ARG A 258 -1.53 5.74 20.14
C ARG A 258 -0.63 4.51 20.13
N GLN A 259 0.66 4.71 19.87
CA GLN A 259 1.64 3.64 19.99
C GLN A 259 1.67 3.11 21.43
N ASP A 260 1.62 4.00 22.42
CA ASP A 260 1.50 3.63 23.85
C ASP A 260 0.21 2.86 24.15
N THR A 261 -0.92 3.24 23.54
CA THR A 261 -2.20 2.52 23.69
C THR A 261 -2.16 1.13 23.04
N ILE A 262 -1.55 1.00 21.87
CA ILE A 262 -1.37 -0.27 21.17
C ILE A 262 -0.43 -1.18 21.97
N ASP A 263 0.68 -0.64 22.48
CA ASP A 263 1.64 -1.39 23.29
C ASP A 263 1.05 -1.78 24.66
N LEU A 264 0.16 -0.97 25.24
CA LEU A 264 -0.63 -1.33 26.41
C LEU A 264 -1.61 -2.49 26.14
N ILE A 265 -2.37 -2.43 25.03
CA ILE A 265 -3.34 -3.48 24.65
C ILE A 265 -2.62 -4.78 24.25
N LEU A 266 -1.46 -4.67 23.60
CA LEU A 266 -0.63 -5.83 23.21
C LEU A 266 0.24 -6.35 24.36
N GLY A 267 0.14 -5.76 25.57
CA GLY A 267 0.86 -6.21 26.76
C GLY A 267 2.38 -6.01 26.70
N LYS A 268 2.86 -5.08 25.86
CA LYS A 268 4.27 -4.72 25.70
C LYS A 268 4.73 -3.60 26.64
N TYR A 269 3.80 -2.97 27.36
CA TYR A 269 4.11 -1.92 28.33
C TYR A 269 4.67 -2.51 29.63
N VAL A 270 5.91 -2.14 29.98
CA VAL A 270 6.56 -2.51 31.24
C VAL A 270 6.48 -1.30 32.17
N VAL A 271 5.69 -1.41 33.24
CA VAL A 271 5.61 -0.37 34.27
C VAL A 271 6.96 -0.29 34.98
N ALA A 272 7.64 0.85 34.89
CA ALA A 272 8.77 1.14 35.75
C ALA A 272 8.24 1.70 37.08
N ASP A 273 8.70 1.16 38.21
CA ASP A 273 8.32 1.66 39.53
C ASP A 273 8.77 3.12 39.71
N GLY A 274 7.82 4.06 39.72
CA GLY A 274 8.09 5.46 40.06
C GLY A 274 7.34 6.53 39.25
N GLU A 275 6.54 6.19 38.24
CA GLU A 275 5.71 7.18 37.54
C GLU A 275 4.34 7.34 38.23
N GLY A 276 4.24 8.36 39.09
CA GLY A 276 3.02 8.85 39.73
C GLY A 276 3.10 10.34 39.96
#